data_AF-A0A959GCI7-F1
#
_entry.id   AF-A0A959GCI7-F1
#
_cell.length_a   1.000
_cell.length_b   1.000
_cell.length_c   1.000
_cell.angle_alpha   90.00
_cell.angle_beta   90.00
_cell.angle_gamma   90.00
#
_symmetry.space_group_name_H-M   'P 1'
#
loop_
_entity.id
_entity.type
_entity.pdbx_description
1 polymer ?
#
loop_
_entity_poly.entity_id
_entity_poly.type
_entity_poly.pdbx_seq_one_letter_code
_entity_poly.pdbx_strand_id
1 'polypeptide(L)'
;MMTVMIKDDKGRELHDKVTRGEKLSEEENQQLENWYAQQDKMEAEGHQDAIQESLFPGLQSQIEAALAQLVKLTGRIQKVAAENERLRNENAALLQRLSQRVN
;
A
#
# COMPACT_ATOMS: atom_id res chain seq x y z
N MET A 1 -0.33 -35.55 23.19
CA MET A 1 0.23 -35.73 21.85
C MET A 1 1.63 -35.11 21.85
N MET A 2 2.66 -35.92 21.66
CA MET A 2 4.06 -35.46 21.65
C MET A 2 4.36 -34.85 20.28
N THR A 3 4.55 -33.53 20.24
CA THR A 3 5.11 -32.83 19.07
C THR A 3 6.54 -33.29 18.91
N VAL A 4 6.78 -34.23 18.00
CA VAL A 4 8.15 -34.62 17.62
C VAL A 4 8.69 -33.46 16.80
N MET A 5 9.39 -32.56 17.48
CA MET A 5 10.24 -31.54 16.86
C MET A 5 11.42 -32.30 16.23
N ILE A 6 11.28 -32.71 14.97
CA ILE A 6 12.43 -33.22 14.20
C ILE A 6 13.41 -32.05 14.14
N LYS A 7 14.61 -32.23 14.73
CA LYS A 7 15.66 -31.21 14.68
C LYS A 7 15.93 -30.87 13.22
N ASP A 8 15.90 -29.58 12.90
CA ASP A 8 16.08 -29.05 11.54
C ASP A 8 17.33 -29.63 10.84
N ASP A 9 18.37 -29.91 11.62
CA ASP A 9 19.60 -30.58 11.19
C ASP A 9 19.36 -31.93 10.52
N LYS A 10 18.45 -32.76 11.06
CA LYS A 10 18.18 -34.09 10.54
C LYS A 10 17.33 -34.06 9.26
N GLY A 11 16.42 -33.09 9.14
CA GLY A 11 15.69 -32.84 7.90
C GLY A 11 16.63 -32.45 6.76
N ARG A 12 17.60 -31.58 7.04
CA ARG A 12 18.65 -31.17 6.08
C ARG A 12 19.56 -32.32 5.67
N GLU A 13 20.00 -33.15 6.62
CA GLU A 13 20.81 -34.33 6.31
C GLU A 13 20.09 -35.32 5.37
N LEU A 14 18.79 -35.56 5.61
CA LEU A 14 17.98 -36.42 4.75
C LEU A 14 17.74 -35.81 3.37
N HIS A 15 17.49 -34.50 3.30
CA HIS A 15 17.40 -33.75 2.05
C HIS A 15 18.69 -33.85 1.22
N ASP A 16 19.85 -33.70 1.87
CA ASP A 16 21.16 -33.80 1.24
C ASP A 16 21.42 -35.20 0.67
N LYS A 17 21.07 -36.25 1.42
CA LYS A 17 21.17 -37.65 0.95
C LYS A 17 20.35 -37.89 -0.31
N VAL A 18 19.09 -37.46 -0.33
CA VAL A 18 18.20 -37.61 -1.49
C VAL A 18 18.73 -36.83 -2.70
N THR A 19 19.21 -35.61 -2.48
CA THR A 19 19.78 -34.77 -3.55
C THR A 19 21.05 -35.37 -4.16
N ARG A 20 21.81 -36.15 -3.36
CA ARG A 20 22.98 -36.92 -3.82
C ARG A 20 22.62 -38.27 -4.46
N GLY A 21 21.33 -38.64 -4.46
CA GLY A 21 20.84 -39.90 -5.04
C GLY A 21 20.94 -41.12 -4.13
N GLU A 22 21.15 -40.93 -2.83
CA GLU A 22 21.15 -42.02 -1.85
C GLU A 22 19.72 -42.51 -1.58
N LYS A 23 19.54 -43.83 -1.41
CA LYS A 23 18.25 -44.40 -1.03
C LYS A 23 18.03 -44.25 0.47
N LEU A 24 16.96 -43.57 0.84
CA LEU A 24 16.45 -43.51 2.21
C LEU A 24 15.63 -44.76 2.56
N SER A 25 15.60 -45.13 3.84
CA SER A 25 14.62 -46.09 4.36
C SER A 25 13.20 -45.51 4.35
N GLU A 26 12.18 -46.35 4.53
CA GLU A 26 10.79 -45.91 4.62
C GLU A 26 10.58 -44.93 5.79
N GLU A 27 11.21 -45.20 6.93
CA GLU A 27 11.16 -44.32 8.10
C GLU A 27 11.88 -42.98 7.86
N GLU A 28 12.98 -42.99 7.11
CA GLU A 28 13.71 -41.79 6.73
C GLU A 28 12.91 -40.94 5.72
N ASN A 29 12.24 -41.58 4.75
CA ASN A 29 11.33 -40.89 3.84
C ASN A 29 10.19 -40.22 4.59
N GLN A 30 9.55 -40.92 5.53
CA GLN A 30 8.47 -40.35 6.32
C GLN A 30 8.95 -39.16 7.18
N GLN A 31 10.18 -39.21 7.70
CA GLN A 31 10.79 -38.09 8.43
C GLN A 31 11.04 -36.89 7.52
N LEU A 32 11.51 -37.12 6.29
CA LEU A 32 11.76 -36.07 5.31
C LEU A 32 10.45 -35.41 4.83
N GLU A 33 9.41 -36.19 4.55
CA GLU A 33 8.08 -35.68 4.17
C GLU A 33 7.47 -34.79 5.27
N ASN A 34 7.56 -35.23 6.53
CA ASN A 34 7.08 -34.44 7.66
C ASN A 34 7.85 -33.11 7.81
N TRP A 35 9.15 -33.12 7.49
CA TRP A 35 9.97 -31.91 7.51
C TRP A 35 9.58 -30.95 6.37
N TYR A 36 9.38 -31.43 5.14
CA TYR A 36 8.87 -30.59 4.05
C TYR A 36 7.49 -30.01 4.35
N ALA A 37 6.56 -30.82 4.86
CA ALA A 37 5.23 -30.34 5.26
C ALA A 37 5.31 -29.25 6.34
N GLN A 38 6.30 -29.31 7.22
CA GLN A 38 6.56 -28.27 8.21
C GLN A 38 7.12 -26.99 7.58
N GLN A 39 8.06 -27.10 6.63
CA GLN A 39 8.61 -25.94 5.90
C GLN A 39 7.52 -25.24 5.07
N ASP A 40 6.73 -25.99 4.29
CA ASP A 40 5.62 -25.45 3.51
C ASP A 40 4.63 -24.67 4.38
N LYS A 41 4.35 -25.19 5.59
CA LYS A 41 3.47 -24.52 6.54
C LYS A 41 4.08 -23.21 7.06
N MET A 42 5.37 -23.19 7.40
CA MET A 42 6.06 -21.98 7.84
C MET A 42 6.13 -20.92 6.73
N GLU A 43 6.35 -21.35 5.48
CA GLU A 43 6.36 -20.46 4.32
C GLU A 43 4.96 -19.87 4.06
N ALA A 44 3.92 -20.69 4.12
CA ALA A 44 2.54 -20.24 3.96
C ALA A 44 2.12 -19.23 5.05
N GLU A 45 2.52 -19.47 6.31
CA GLU A 45 2.26 -18.56 7.44
C GLU A 45 3.04 -17.25 7.27
N GLY A 46 4.33 -17.30 6.90
CA GLY A 46 5.15 -16.11 6.66
C GLY A 46 4.66 -15.24 5.49
N HIS A 47 4.03 -15.85 4.48
CA HIS A 47 3.42 -15.12 3.37
C HIS A 47 2.11 -14.40 3.74
N GLN A 48 1.35 -14.90 4.72
CA GLN A 48 0.12 -14.25 5.16
C GLN A 48 0.38 -12.99 5.98
N ASP A 49 1.41 -12.99 6.83
CA ASP A 49 1.79 -11.82 7.63
C ASP A 49 2.31 -10.67 6.74
N ALA A 50 3.11 -10.98 5.71
CA ALA A 50 3.63 -9.97 4.78
C ALA A 50 2.53 -9.28 3.93
N ILE A 51 1.41 -9.96 3.68
CA ILE A 51 0.28 -9.39 2.94
C ILE A 51 -0.56 -8.47 3.84
N GLN A 52 -0.74 -8.81 5.12
CA GLN A 52 -1.51 -8.00 6.06
C GLN A 52 -0.82 -6.69 6.47
N GLU A 53 0.52 -6.67 6.53
CA GLU A 53 1.28 -5.46 6.88
C GLU A 53 1.31 -4.38 5.78
N SER A 54 0.85 -4.70 4.57
CA SER A 54 0.97 -3.82 3.38
C SER A 54 -0.27 -2.97 3.06
N LEU A 55 -1.39 -3.14 3.78
CA LEU A 55 -2.57 -2.30 3.57
C LEU A 55 -2.40 -0.97 4.32
N PHE A 56 -1.52 -0.09 3.82
CA PHE A 56 -1.19 1.23 4.36
C PHE A 56 -2.45 2.08 4.64
N PRO A 57 -3.01 2.08 5.87
CA PRO A 57 -4.24 2.79 6.18
C PRO A 57 -4.04 4.30 6.08
N GLY A 58 -2.78 4.74 6.25
CA GLY A 58 -2.37 6.12 6.11
C GLY A 58 -2.40 6.65 4.68
N LEU A 59 -2.24 5.80 3.66
CA LEU A 59 -2.17 6.28 2.27
C LEU A 59 -3.55 6.73 1.78
N GLN A 60 -4.60 5.97 2.08
CA GLN A 60 -5.96 6.34 1.73
C GLN A 60 -6.38 7.64 2.43
N SER A 61 -6.09 7.76 3.73
CA SER A 61 -6.34 8.99 4.49
C SER A 61 -5.59 10.20 3.92
N GLN A 62 -4.34 10.02 3.48
CA GLN A 62 -3.56 11.07 2.82
C GLN A 62 -4.16 11.50 1.47
N ILE A 63 -4.63 10.55 0.67
CA ILE A 63 -5.30 10.82 -0.61
C ILE A 63 -6.59 11.62 -0.39
N GLU A 64 -7.42 11.18 0.56
CA GLU A 64 -8.67 11.87 0.90
C GLU A 64 -8.43 13.30 1.42
N ALA A 65 -7.41 13.48 2.27
CA ALA A 65 -7.00 14.79 2.75
C ALA A 65 -6.52 15.70 1.61
N ALA A 66 -5.71 15.18 0.68
CA ALA A 66 -5.23 15.95 -0.47
C ALA A 66 -6.38 16.37 -1.40
N LEU A 67 -7.33 15.47 -1.66
CA LEU A 67 -8.52 15.77 -2.47
C LEU A 67 -9.38 16.86 -1.81
N ALA A 68 -9.61 16.79 -0.50
CA ALA A 68 -10.35 17.81 0.24
C ALA A 68 -9.67 19.20 0.14
N GLN A 69 -8.34 19.23 0.20
CA GLN A 69 -7.58 20.49 0.04
C GLN A 69 -7.71 21.06 -1.38
N LEU A 70 -7.64 20.23 -2.42
CA LEU A 70 -7.80 20.66 -3.81
C LEU A 70 -9.19 21.24 -4.08
N VAL A 71 -10.25 20.59 -3.58
CA VAL A 71 -11.62 21.11 -3.69
C VAL A 71 -11.73 22.48 -3.02
N LYS A 72 -11.21 22.61 -1.79
CA LYS A 72 -11.22 23.87 -1.05
C LYS A 72 -10.46 24.98 -1.79
N LEU A 73 -9.28 24.67 -2.33
CA LEU A 73 -8.47 25.64 -3.06
C LEU A 73 -9.16 26.08 -4.35
N THR A 74 -9.71 25.14 -5.11
CA THR A 74 -10.45 25.41 -6.35
C THR A 74 -11.65 26.32 -6.08
N GLY A 75 -12.42 26.06 -5.02
CA GLY A 75 -13.53 26.93 -4.62
C GLY A 75 -13.08 28.34 -4.23
N ARG A 76 -11.90 28.50 -3.62
CA ARG A 76 -11.32 29.83 -3.34
C ARG A 76 -10.92 30.57 -4.62
N ILE A 77 -10.30 29.87 -5.57
CA ILE A 77 -9.93 30.44 -6.87
C ILE A 77 -11.17 30.95 -7.60
N GLN A 78 -12.24 30.14 -7.66
CA GLN A 78 -13.49 30.54 -8.29
C GLN A 78 -14.11 31.78 -7.64
N LYS A 79 -14.13 31.86 -6.31
CA LYS A 79 -14.61 33.04 -5.58
C LYS A 79 -13.80 34.30 -5.90
N VAL A 80 -12.47 34.18 -5.89
CA VAL A 80 -11.58 35.31 -6.20
C VAL A 80 -11.70 35.74 -7.66
N ALA A 81 -11.89 34.81 -8.59
CA ALA A 81 -12.11 35.12 -9.99
C ALA A 81 -13.42 35.88 -10.21
N ALA A 82 -14.52 35.43 -9.59
CA ALA A 82 -15.81 36.10 -9.67
C ALA A 82 -15.75 37.53 -9.10
N GLU A 83 -15.08 37.70 -7.96
CA GLU A 83 -14.91 39.02 -7.35
C GLU A 83 -14.04 39.95 -8.19
N ASN A 84 -12.98 39.44 -8.81
CA ASN A 84 -12.16 40.23 -9.73
C ASN A 84 -12.97 40.73 -10.94
N GLU A 85 -13.79 39.87 -11.54
CA GLU A 85 -14.65 40.27 -12.65
C GLU A 85 -15.68 41.33 -12.23
N ARG A 86 -16.27 41.21 -11.04
CA ARG A 86 -17.14 42.24 -10.48
C ARG A 86 -16.43 43.60 -10.37
N LEU A 87 -15.24 43.61 -9.76
CA LEU A 87 -14.45 44.83 -9.58
C LEU A 87 -14.00 45.46 -10.90
N ARG A 88 -13.66 44.63 -11.90
CA ARG A 88 -13.33 45.10 -13.26
C ARG A 88 -14.52 45.83 -13.90
N ASN A 89 -15.71 45.25 -13.80
CA ASN A 89 -16.93 45.87 -14.32
C ASN A 89 -17.26 47.19 -13.61
N GLU A 90 -17.11 47.24 -12.29
CA GLU A 90 -17.31 48.47 -11.50
C GLU A 90 -16.33 49.57 -11.90
N ASN A 91 -15.05 49.23 -12.04
CA ASN A 91 -14.03 50.18 -12.50
C ASN A 91 -14.34 50.72 -13.90
N ALA A 92 -14.74 49.84 -14.84
CA ALA A 92 -15.12 50.27 -16.19
C ALA A 92 -16.31 51.25 -16.16
N ALA A 93 -17.33 50.96 -15.38
CA ALA A 93 -18.49 51.84 -15.22
C ALA A 93 -18.13 53.19 -14.58
N LEU A 94 -17.25 53.19 -13.58
CA LEU A 94 -16.78 54.42 -12.93
C LEU A 94 -15.95 55.28 -13.89
N LEU A 95 -15.03 54.67 -14.66
CA LEU A 95 -14.25 55.36 -15.69
C LEU A 95 -15.14 55.97 -16.77
N GLN A 96 -16.19 55.27 -17.19
CA GLN A 96 -17.17 55.80 -18.14
C GLN A 96 -17.91 57.02 -17.56
N ARG A 97 -18.34 56.98 -16.30
CA ARG A 97 -19.00 58.13 -15.65
C ARG A 97 -18.09 59.34 -15.51
N LEU A 98 -16.80 59.11 -15.22
CA LEU A 98 -15.83 60.20 -15.11
C LEU A 98 -15.58 60.86 -16.46
N SER A 99 -15.40 60.08 -17.53
CA SER A 99 -15.23 60.63 -18.88
C SER A 99 -16.46 61.39 -19.39
N GLN A 100 -17.67 61.02 -18.96
CA GLN A 100 -18.91 61.77 -19.25
C GLN A 100 -19.07 63.07 -18.44
N ARG A 101 -18.35 63.24 -17.33
CA ARG A 101 -18.39 64.46 -16.50
C ARG A 101 -17.30 65.46 -16.84
N VAL A 102 -16.24 65.00 -17.50
CA VAL A 102 -15.08 65.81 -17.88
C VAL A 102 -15.20 66.36 -19.31
N ASN A 103 -16.06 65.75 -20.14
CA ASN A 103 -16.55 66.32 -21.41
C ASN A 103 -17.83 67.13 -21.18
#